data_AF-X1AX69-F1
#
_entry.id   AF-X1AX69-F1
#
_cell.length_a   1.000
_cell.length_b   1.000
_cell.length_c   1.000
_cell.angle_alpha   90.00
_cell.angle_beta   90.00
_cell.angle_gamma   90.00
#
_symmetry.space_group_name_H-M   'P 1'
#
loop_
_entity.id
_entity.type
_entity.pdbx_description
1 polymer ?
#
loop_
_entity_poly.entity_id
_entity_poly.type
_entity_poly.pdbx_seq_one_letter_code
_entity_poly.pdbx_strand_id
1 'polypeptide(L)' 'MDVVGPRYLKEDGKFYSINIIDAFDRRNSTNPERRQNRMAVSKGLLCSWKTLGIPLYEQMDNQLPMRGSNQY' A
#
# COMPACT_ATOMS: atom_id res chain seq x y z
N MET A 1 2.32 -1.12 6.83
CA MET A 1 1.94 -1.22 5.41
C MET A 1 3.03 -1.95 4.65
N ASP A 2 2.65 -2.79 3.70
CA ASP A 2 3.57 -3.50 2.80
C ASP A 2 3.01 -3.50 1.36
N VAL A 3 3.90 -3.54 0.38
CA VAL A 3 3.54 -3.67 -1.04
C VAL A 3 4.13 -4.95 -1.60
N VAL A 4 3.25 -5.91 -1.86
CA VAL A 4 3.62 -7.25 -2.32
C VAL A 4 3.48 -7.33 -3.83
N GLY A 5 4.58 -7.61 -4.53
CA GLY A 5 4.55 -7.86 -5.97
C GLY A 5 5.94 -7.81 -6.61
N PRO A 6 6.03 -7.97 -7.93
CA PRO A 6 4.92 -8.20 -8.86
C PRO A 6 4.33 -9.62 -8.74
N ARG A 7 3.00 -9.71 -8.82
CA ARG A 7 2.25 -10.96 -8.99
C ARG A 7 1.57 -10.95 -10.35
N TYR A 8 1.28 -12.14 -10.87
CA TYR A 8 0.73 -12.32 -12.21
C TYR A 8 -0.57 -13.10 -12.11
N LEU A 9 -1.66 -12.51 -12.62
CA LEU A 9 -2.89 -13.23 -12.90
C LEU A 9 -2.81 -13.76 -14.33
N LYS A 10 -3.16 -15.03 -14.53
CA LYS A 10 -3.32 -15.60 -15.86
C LYS A 10 -4.35 -14.74 -16.60
N GLU A 11 -4.03 -14.29 -17.81
CA GLU A 11 -4.85 -13.42 -18.69
C GLU A 11 -4.95 -11.94 -18.32
N ASP A 12 -4.75 -11.57 -17.04
CA ASP A 12 -4.94 -10.18 -16.58
C ASP A 12 -3.60 -9.44 -16.30
N GLY A 13 -2.48 -10.18 -16.34
CA GLY A 13 -1.14 -9.61 -16.31
C GLY A 13 -0.66 -9.23 -14.91
N LYS A 14 0.26 -8.26 -14.85
CA LYS A 14 1.01 -7.90 -13.65
C LYS A 14 0.20 -7.00 -12.72
N PHE A 15 0.25 -7.30 -11.42
CA PHE A 15 -0.33 -6.47 -10.37
C PHE A 15 0.55 -6.45 -9.11
N TYR A 16 0.28 -5.47 -8.26
CA TYR A 16 0.89 -5.25 -6.96
C TYR A 16 -0.21 -5.16 -5.91
N SER A 17 -0.02 -5.76 -4.76
CA SER A 17 -0.96 -5.72 -3.65
C SER A 17 -0.46 -4.77 -2.59
N ILE A 18 -1.16 -3.65 -2.39
CA ILE A 18 -0.89 -2.72 -1.30
C ILE A 18 -1.71 -3.17 -0.09
N ASN A 19 -1.02 -3.63 0.95
CA ASN A 19 -1.63 -4.25 2.11
C ASN A 19 -1.37 -3.41 3.38
N ILE A 20 -2.44 -3.07 4.08
CA ILE A 20 -2.41 -2.39 5.38
C ILE A 20 -3.12 -3.28 6.38
N ILE A 21 -2.52 -3.45 7.56
CA ILE A 21 -3.07 -4.22 8.66
C ILE A 21 -3.04 -3.30 9.88
N ASP A 22 -4.18 -3.18 10.56
CA ASP A 22 -4.23 -2.53 11.87
C ASP A 22 -3.64 -3.50 12.92
N ALA A 23 -2.68 -3.01 13.70
CA ALA A 23 -2.00 -3.77 14.72
C ALA A 23 -2.92 -4.12 15.90
N PHE A 24 -3.93 -3.28 16.19
CA PHE A 24 -4.82 -3.46 17.34
C PHE A 24 -5.89 -4.53 17.08
N ASP A 25 -6.70 -4.34 16.03
CA ASP A 25 -7.85 -5.21 15.75
C ASP A 25 -7.59 -6.29 14.67
N ARG A 26 -6.39 -6.28 14.07
CA ARG A 26 -5.96 -7.19 12.99
C ARG A 26 -6.82 -7.12 11.72
N ARG A 27 -7.65 -6.08 11.56
CA ARG A 27 -8.32 -5.84 10.30
C ARG A 27 -7.31 -5.47 9.24
N ASN A 28 -7.58 -5.89 8.02
CA ASN A 28 -6.71 -5.61 6.88
C ASN A 28 -7.50 -4.98 5.74
N SER A 29 -6.77 -4.21 4.95
CA SER A 29 -7.22 -3.60 3.72
C SER A 29 -6.21 -3.94 2.63
N THR A 30 -6.68 -4.58 1.58
CA THR A 30 -5.88 -4.99 0.42
C THR A 30 -6.35 -4.23 -0.81
N ASN A 31 -5.44 -3.50 -1.43
CA ASN A 31 -5.70 -2.69 -2.61
C ASN A 31 -4.83 -3.19 -3.76
N PRO A 32 -5.40 -3.93 -4.73
CA PRO A 32 -4.67 -4.41 -5.89
C PRO A 32 -4.51 -3.29 -6.92
N GLU A 33 -3.27 -2.97 -7.29
CA GLU A 33 -2.95 -1.91 -8.24
C GLU A 33 -2.00 -2.41 -9.34
N ARG A 34 -2.11 -1.84 -10.55
CA ARG A 34 -1.29 -2.26 -11.71
C ARG A 34 0.16 -1.76 -11.66
N ARG A 35 0.45 -0.77 -10.80
CA ARG A 35 1.73 -0.06 -10.75
C ARG A 35 2.19 0.11 -9.30
N GLN A 36 3.49 0.14 -9.08
CA GLN A 36 4.13 0.42 -7.78
C GLN A 36 4.74 1.83 -7.78
N ASN A 37 4.00 2.83 -8.26
CA ASN A 37 4.43 4.22 -8.23
C ASN A 37 3.84 4.93 -6.99
N ARG A 38 4.38 6.10 -6.66
CA ARG A 38 3.94 6.89 -5.50
C ARG A 38 2.43 7.17 -5.51
N MET A 39 1.86 7.44 -6.68
CA MET A 39 0.41 7.68 -6.84
C MET A 39 -0.44 6.44 -6.50
N ALA A 40 -0.05 5.26 -6.97
CA ALA A 40 -0.73 4.00 -6.65
C ALA A 40 -0.68 3.71 -5.14
N VAL A 41 0.50 3.89 -4.55
CA VAL A 41 0.72 3.73 -3.10
C VAL A 41 -0.15 4.70 -2.30
N SER A 42 -0.14 5.99 -2.63
CA SER A 42 -0.98 6.99 -1.95
C SER A 42 -2.48 6.74 -2.12
N LYS A 43 -2.92 6.24 -3.27
CA LYS A 43 -4.31 5.85 -3.51
C LYS A 43 -4.72 4.67 -2.62
N GLY A 44 -3.91 3.61 -2.58
CA GLY A 44 -4.17 2.45 -1.72
C GLY A 44 -4.17 2.79 -0.23
N LEU A 45 -3.29 3.71 0.18
CA LEU A 45 -3.25 4.28 1.53
C LEU A 45 -4.56 5.02 1.86
N LEU A 46 -4.97 5.96 1.01
CA LEU A 46 -6.19 6.75 1.20
C LEU A 46 -7.45 5.86 1.24
N CYS A 47 -7.53 4.87 0.34
CA CYS A 47 -8.61 3.88 0.36
C CYS A 47 -8.62 3.11 1.68
N SER A 48 -7.47 2.67 2.17
CA SER A 48 -7.36 1.94 3.43
C SER A 48 -7.74 2.80 4.63
N TRP A 49 -7.33 4.07 4.68
CA TRP A 49 -7.74 4.98 5.75
C TRP A 49 -9.23 5.28 5.74
N LYS A 50 -9.88 5.29 4.56
CA LYS A 50 -11.34 5.41 4.49
C LYS A 50 -12.06 4.18 5.04
N THR A 51 -11.45 3.00 4.91
CA THR A 51 -12.05 1.73 5.37
C THR A 51 -11.74 1.41 6.83
N LEU A 52 -10.50 1.60 7.27
CA LEU A 52 -10.02 1.27 8.62
C LEU A 52 -10.04 2.46 9.58
N GLY A 53 -10.12 3.69 9.06
CA GLY A 53 -9.89 4.92 9.82
C GLY A 53 -8.46 5.44 9.64
N ILE A 54 -8.24 6.72 9.97
CA ILE A 54 -6.92 7.35 9.90
C ILE A 54 -6.14 6.93 11.16
N PRO A 55 -4.99 6.24 11.02
CA PRO A 55 -4.20 5.80 12.16
C PRO A 55 -3.42 6.97 12.79
N LEU A 56 -3.13 6.87 14.10
CA LEU A 56 -2.23 7.81 14.77
C LEU A 56 -0.76 7.57 14.38
N TYR A 57 -0.40 6.30 14.16
CA TYR A 57 0.94 5.89 13.74
C TYR A 57 0.83 4.86 12.63
N GLU A 58 1.63 5.02 11.59
CA GLU A 58 1.69 4.07 10.49
C GLU A 58 3.13 3.71 10.15
N GLN A 59 3.44 2.42 10.28
CA GLN A 59 4.76 1.90 9.97
C GLN A 59 4.80 1.42 8.51
N MET A 60 5.78 1.89 7.76
CA MET A 60 6.04 1.50 6.37
C MET A 60 7.50 1.06 6.21
N ASP A 61 7.81 0.34 5.13
CA ASP A 61 9.20 0.03 4.79
C ASP A 61 9.88 1.22 4.07
N ASN A 62 11.20 1.11 3.85
CA ASN A 62 12.01 2.17 3.22
C ASN A 62 12.00 2.11 1.68
N GLN A 63 11.02 1.46 1.05
CA GLN A 63 11.00 1.39 -0.41
C GLN A 63 10.84 2.78 -1.04
N LEU A 64 11.48 2.98 -2.20
CA LEU A 64 11.46 4.23 -2.98
C LEU A 64 10.07 4.88 -3.19
N PRO A 65 8.98 4.14 -3.46
CA PRO A 65 7.67 4.75 -3.67
C PRO A 65 6.97 5.18 -2.38
N MET A 66 7.45 4.71 -1.22
CA MET A 66 7.00 5.13 0.12
C MET A 66 7.88 6.23 0.69
N ARG A 67 9.10 6.37 0.18
CA ARG A 67 10.03 7.43 0.54
C ARG A 67 9.58 8.77 -0.07
N GLY A 68 9.51 9.80 0.78
CA GLY A 68 9.25 11.17 0.36
C GLY A 68 10.40 11.76 -0.48
N SER A 69 10.33 13.06 -0.77
CA SER A 69 11.48 13.75 -1.35
C SER A 69 12.64 13.69 -0.37
N ASN A 70 13.80 13.23 -0.79
CA ASN A 70 15.05 13.48 -0.07
C ASN A 70 15.42 14.95 -0.31
N GLN A 71 14.74 15.87 0.37
CA GLN A 71 15.36 17.15 0.67
C GLN A 71 16.29 16.89 1.85
N TYR A 72 17.51 17.41 1.78
CA TYR A 72 18.71 17.12 2.59
C TYR A 72 19.61 16.02 2.03
#